data_AF-A0AA39FKL6-F1
#
_entry.id   AF-A0AA39FKL6-F1
#
_cell.length_a   1.000
_cell.length_b   1.000
_cell.length_c   1.000
_cell.angle_alpha   90.00
_cell.angle_beta   90.00
_cell.angle_gamma   90.00
#
_symmetry.space_group_name_H-M   'P 1'
#
loop_
_entity.id
_entity.type
_entity.pdbx_description
1 polymer ?
#
loop_
_entity_poly.entity_id
_entity_poly.type
_entity_poly.pdbx_seq_one_letter_code
_entity_poly.pdbx_strand_id
1 'polypeptide(L)'
;MKLYGILFITIAVVFFVISYSEASPNSDMNRQTCFLNIDCPKNFVCHKSVCSNPCRNNGGRYPKNLGLSCGRNAECKTMDYEGSHCTCIEGFVGNPLHECVQKGTWGSDNFGIIL
;
A
#
# COMPACT_ATOMS: atom_id res chain seq x y z
N MET A 1 6.29 -46.15 33.11
CA MET A 1 5.07 -45.29 33.03
C MET A 1 5.38 -43.80 33.29
N LYS A 2 5.99 -43.41 34.43
CA LYS A 2 6.30 -42.00 34.75
C LYS A 2 7.25 -41.30 33.75
N LEU A 3 8.28 -41.99 33.25
CA LEU A 3 9.24 -41.44 32.29
C LEU A 3 8.61 -41.14 30.91
N TYR A 4 7.66 -41.97 30.47
CA TYR A 4 6.94 -41.79 29.20
C TYR A 4 5.98 -40.60 29.26
N GLY A 5 5.39 -40.33 30.43
CA GLY A 5 4.56 -39.15 30.67
C GLY A 5 5.37 -37.84 30.60
N ILE A 6 6.57 -37.82 31.18
CA ILE A 6 7.47 -36.64 31.12
C ILE A 6 7.92 -36.37 29.67
N LEU A 7 8.25 -37.43 28.92
CA LEU A 7 8.63 -37.32 27.51
C LEU A 7 7.47 -36.79 26.65
N PHE A 8 6.23 -37.22 26.89
CA PHE A 8 5.06 -36.73 26.17
C PHE A 8 4.79 -35.24 26.46
N ILE A 9 4.91 -34.82 27.73
CA ILE A 9 4.72 -33.41 28.14
C ILE A 9 5.79 -32.52 27.51
N THR A 10 7.05 -32.93 27.55
CA THR A 10 8.15 -32.14 26.97
C THR A 10 8.01 -32.01 25.45
N ILE A 11 7.66 -33.10 24.75
CA ILE A 11 7.39 -33.06 23.31
C ILE A 11 6.19 -32.15 23.00
N ALA A 12 5.09 -32.26 23.74
CA ALA A 12 3.90 -31.42 23.54
C ALA A 12 4.20 -29.93 23.76
N VAL A 13 4.99 -29.58 24.79
CA VAL A 13 5.43 -28.20 25.05
C VAL A 13 6.32 -27.68 23.90
N VAL A 14 7.25 -28.50 23.41
CA VAL A 14 8.12 -28.13 22.28
C VAL A 14 7.30 -27.91 21.01
N PHE A 15 6.37 -28.81 20.68
CA PHE A 15 5.46 -28.64 19.53
C PHE A 15 4.61 -27.38 19.65
N PHE A 16 4.07 -27.11 20.84
CA PHE A 16 3.31 -25.89 21.10
C PHE A 16 4.21 -24.66 20.85
N VAL A 17 5.39 -24.59 21.47
CA VAL A 17 6.34 -23.48 21.31
C VAL A 17 6.75 -23.24 19.85
N ILE A 18 7.00 -24.30 19.07
CA ILE A 18 7.34 -24.20 17.65
C ILE A 18 6.17 -23.57 16.87
N SER A 19 4.93 -24.02 17.11
CA SER A 19 3.74 -23.45 16.48
C SER A 19 3.45 -21.99 16.87
N TYR A 20 3.85 -21.55 18.07
CA TYR A 20 3.73 -20.13 18.46
C TYR A 20 4.82 -19.23 17.85
N SER A 21 5.95 -19.81 17.43
CA SER A 21 7.07 -19.04 16.88
C SER A 21 6.90 -18.61 15.42
N GLU A 22 5.86 -19.09 14.73
CA GLU A 22 5.50 -18.67 13.37
C GLU A 22 4.66 -17.37 13.34
N ALA A 23 4.93 -16.44 14.25
CA ALA A 23 4.38 -15.09 14.18
C ALA A 23 5.10 -14.30 13.07
N SER A 24 4.57 -14.41 11.84
CA SER A 24 4.70 -13.49 10.69
C SER A 24 6.11 -12.92 10.39
N PRO A 25 6.81 -13.37 9.33
CA PRO A 25 8.08 -12.77 8.87
C PRO A 25 7.93 -11.37 8.22
N ASN A 26 6.83 -10.66 8.48
CA ASN A 26 6.50 -9.40 7.80
C ASN A 26 6.47 -8.21 8.78
N SER A 27 7.43 -8.14 9.71
CA SER A 27 7.57 -7.00 10.62
C SER A 27 8.84 -6.17 10.42
N ASP A 28 9.47 -6.21 9.25
CA ASP A 28 10.50 -5.23 8.89
C ASP A 28 9.87 -3.99 8.24
N MET A 29 9.04 -3.26 8.98
CA MET A 29 9.10 -1.79 8.93
C MET A 29 10.31 -1.34 9.75
N ASN A 30 11.47 -1.95 9.47
CA ASN A 30 12.73 -1.42 9.92
C ASN A 30 12.95 -0.14 9.12
N ARG A 31 13.42 0.90 9.78
CA ARG A 31 13.70 2.21 9.22
C ARG A 31 14.83 2.09 8.20
N GLN A 32 14.53 1.56 7.03
CA GLN A 32 15.48 1.31 5.95
C GLN A 32 15.92 2.66 5.42
N THR A 33 17.19 2.96 5.64
CA THR A 33 17.86 4.07 5.00
C THR A 33 18.04 3.73 3.53
N CYS A 34 17.50 4.55 2.64
CA CYS A 34 17.57 4.34 1.20
C CYS A 34 18.42 5.43 0.54
N PHE A 35 18.98 5.12 -0.63
CA PHE A 35 19.62 6.10 -1.50
C PHE A 35 18.81 6.30 -2.79
N LEU A 36 18.22 5.23 -3.30
CA LEU A 36 17.39 5.19 -4.50
C LEU A 36 16.03 4.56 -4.21
N ASN A 37 15.04 4.84 -5.06
CA ASN A 37 13.71 4.24 -4.91
C ASN A 37 13.72 2.71 -4.99
N ILE A 38 14.64 2.14 -5.77
CA ILE A 38 14.80 0.68 -5.93
C ILE A 38 15.26 -0.02 -4.65
N ASP A 39 15.86 0.72 -3.71
CA ASP A 39 16.26 0.20 -2.40
C ASP A 39 15.04 -0.05 -1.49
N CYS A 40 13.90 0.56 -1.82
CA CYS A 40 12.68 0.44 -1.07
C CYS A 40 11.82 -0.73 -1.57
N PRO A 41 11.04 -1.36 -0.68
CA PRO A 41 10.07 -2.37 -1.09
C PRO A 41 9.03 -1.79 -2.05
N LYS A 42 8.34 -2.68 -2.77
CA LYS A 42 7.21 -2.35 -3.65
C LYS A 42 6.23 -1.41 -2.96
N ASN A 43 5.73 -0.42 -3.69
CA ASN A 43 4.87 0.68 -3.19
C ASN A 43 5.52 1.71 -2.24
N PHE A 44 6.84 1.74 -2.11
CA PHE A 44 7.57 2.76 -1.34
C PHE A 44 8.55 3.53 -2.22
N VAL A 45 8.82 4.77 -1.83
CA VAL A 45 9.84 5.60 -2.47
C VAL A 45 10.84 6.11 -1.45
N CYS A 46 12.03 6.43 -1.93
CA CYS A 46 13.06 6.99 -1.09
C CYS A 46 12.83 8.49 -0.90
N HIS A 47 12.48 8.90 0.32
CA HIS A 47 12.32 10.31 0.66
C HIS A 47 13.16 10.66 1.88
N LYS A 48 14.09 11.63 1.73
CA LYS A 48 15.02 12.03 2.80
C LYS A 48 15.76 10.85 3.43
N SER A 49 16.24 9.95 2.57
CA SER A 49 16.93 8.71 2.97
C SER A 49 16.09 7.78 3.85
N VAL A 50 14.77 7.83 3.74
CA VAL A 50 13.86 6.90 4.42
C VAL A 50 12.84 6.39 3.41
N CYS A 51 12.62 5.08 3.40
CA CYS A 51 11.53 4.51 2.61
C CYS A 51 10.18 4.94 3.18
N SER A 52 9.41 5.67 2.38
CA SER A 52 8.09 6.17 2.76
C SER A 52 7.08 5.84 1.67
N ASN A 53 5.86 5.52 2.10
CA ASN A 53 4.78 5.25 1.16
C ASN A 53 4.21 6.61 0.67
N PRO A 54 4.23 6.88 -0.65
CA PRO A 54 3.84 8.17 -1.21
C PRO A 54 2.32 8.42 -1.21
N CYS A 55 1.51 7.40 -0.89
CA CYS A 55 0.05 7.50 -0.71
C CYS A 55 -0.39 7.43 0.77
N ARG A 56 0.51 7.18 1.73
CA ARG A 56 0.13 7.07 3.16
C ARG A 56 -0.35 8.40 3.77
N ASN A 57 -0.14 9.50 3.06
CA ASN A 57 -0.51 10.85 3.44
C ASN A 57 -1.77 11.38 2.72
N ASN A 58 -2.68 10.50 2.29
CA ASN A 58 -4.03 10.81 1.75
C ASN A 58 -4.74 11.96 2.52
N GLY A 59 -4.49 13.22 2.17
CA GLY A 59 -5.13 14.42 2.75
C GLY A 59 -4.60 14.89 4.13
N GLY A 60 -3.51 14.33 4.64
CA GLY A 60 -3.03 14.63 5.99
C GLY A 60 -1.90 15.67 6.02
N ARG A 61 -2.22 16.91 6.45
CA ARG A 61 -1.35 17.95 7.07
C ARG A 61 0.09 18.19 6.57
N TYR A 62 0.53 17.60 5.46
CA TYR A 62 1.82 17.89 4.83
C TYR A 62 1.69 19.13 3.93
N PRO A 63 2.73 19.99 3.87
CA PRO A 63 2.72 21.18 3.05
C PRO A 63 2.46 20.81 1.58
N LYS A 64 1.57 21.57 0.94
CA LYS A 64 1.09 21.48 -0.46
C LYS A 64 2.18 21.36 -1.54
N ASN A 65 3.46 21.46 -1.16
CA ASN A 65 4.62 21.59 -2.03
C ASN A 65 5.59 20.39 -1.97
N LEU A 66 5.24 19.24 -1.36
CA LEU A 66 6.18 18.10 -1.28
C LEU A 66 5.61 16.71 -1.58
N GLY A 67 4.44 16.63 -2.20
CA GLY A 67 3.84 15.37 -2.64
C GLY A 67 2.39 15.63 -2.94
N LEU A 68 1.96 15.36 -4.16
CA LEU A 68 0.60 15.64 -4.58
C LEU A 68 -0.37 14.80 -3.74
N SER A 69 -0.99 15.42 -2.75
CA SER A 69 -2.29 14.99 -2.29
C SER A 69 -3.19 15.01 -3.52
N CYS A 70 -3.69 13.85 -3.94
CA CYS A 70 -4.62 13.77 -5.07
C CYS A 70 -5.80 14.73 -4.84
N GLY A 71 -6.31 15.30 -5.92
CA GLY A 71 -7.43 16.25 -5.91
C GLY A 71 -8.72 15.64 -5.38
N ARG A 72 -9.77 16.45 -5.22
CA ARG A 72 -11.06 15.95 -4.76
C ARG A 72 -11.62 14.90 -5.74
N ASN A 73 -12.18 13.80 -5.23
CA ASN A 73 -12.67 12.67 -6.01
C ASN A 73 -11.60 11.95 -6.87
N ALA A 74 -10.33 12.02 -6.46
CA ALA A 74 -9.24 11.23 -7.00
C ALA A 74 -8.71 10.22 -5.96
N GLU A 75 -8.25 9.08 -6.43
CA GLU A 75 -7.61 8.01 -5.66
C GLU A 75 -6.09 8.02 -5.87
N CYS A 76 -5.33 7.74 -4.82
CA CYS A 76 -3.87 7.59 -4.89
C CYS A 76 -3.52 6.11 -5.07
N LYS A 77 -2.78 5.81 -6.14
CA LYS A 77 -2.20 4.50 -6.42
C LYS A 77 -0.69 4.58 -6.33
N THR A 78 -0.08 3.61 -5.67
CA THR A 78 1.38 3.48 -5.64
C THR A 78 1.84 2.69 -6.86
N MET A 79 2.84 3.20 -7.56
CA MET A 79 3.56 2.47 -8.60
C MET A 79 4.92 2.05 -8.08
N ASP A 80 5.32 0.82 -8.41
CA ASP A 80 6.57 0.23 -7.98
C ASP A 80 7.75 1.11 -8.44
N TYR A 81 8.53 1.61 -7.47
CA TYR A 81 9.72 2.43 -7.69
C TYR A 81 9.51 3.80 -8.36
N GLU A 82 8.35 4.04 -8.97
CA GLU A 82 8.01 5.26 -9.72
C GLU A 82 7.31 6.34 -8.86
N GLY A 83 6.60 5.96 -7.79
CA GLY A 83 5.99 6.91 -6.85
C GLY A 83 4.48 6.85 -6.77
N SER A 84 3.83 7.99 -6.44
CA SER A 84 2.37 8.09 -6.38
C SER A 84 1.79 8.51 -7.74
N HIS A 85 0.69 7.87 -8.08
CA HIS A 85 -0.11 8.19 -9.25
C HIS A 85 -1.53 8.50 -8.80
N CYS A 86 -2.06 9.65 -9.21
CA CYS A 86 -3.43 10.04 -8.90
C CYS A 86 -4.32 9.73 -10.10
N THR A 87 -5.40 8.98 -9.89
CA THR A 87 -6.44 8.73 -10.89
C THR A 87 -7.79 9.18 -10.39
N CYS A 88 -8.66 9.66 -11.28
CA CYS A 88 -10.04 9.95 -10.89
C CYS A 88 -10.76 8.65 -10.53
N ILE A 89 -11.61 8.71 -9.50
CA ILE A 89 -12.48 7.59 -9.14
C ILE A 89 -13.39 7.26 -10.32
N GLU A 90 -13.80 6.00 -10.46
CA GLU A 90 -14.74 5.58 -11.49
C GLU A 90 -16.01 6.45 -11.48
N GLY A 91 -16.43 6.89 -12.67
CA GLY A 91 -17.54 7.82 -12.82
C GLY A 91 -17.19 9.30 -12.59
N PHE A 92 -15.91 9.64 -12.34
CA PHE A 92 -15.41 11.01 -12.30
C PHE A 92 -14.37 11.25 -13.41
N VAL A 93 -14.34 12.47 -13.93
CA VAL A 93 -13.39 12.92 -14.97
C VAL A 93 -12.85 14.31 -14.62
N GLY A 94 -11.69 14.66 -15.17
CA GLY A 94 -11.06 15.95 -14.90
C GLY A 94 -9.58 15.81 -14.59
N ASN A 95 -9.06 16.74 -13.80
CA ASN A 95 -7.65 16.74 -13.42
C ASN A 95 -7.48 16.07 -12.05
N PRO A 96 -6.89 14.86 -11.97
CA PRO A 96 -6.76 14.11 -10.72
C PRO A 96 -5.86 14.77 -9.67
N LEU A 97 -5.12 15.81 -10.04
CA LEU A 97 -4.26 16.59 -9.16
C LEU A 97 -4.99 17.80 -8.55
N HIS A 98 -6.08 18.25 -9.19
CA HIS A 98 -6.86 19.42 -8.76
C HIS A 98 -8.23 18.99 -8.25
N GLU A 99 -9.05 18.44 -9.14
CA GLU A 99 -10.42 18.00 -8.87
C GLU A 99 -10.90 17.12 -10.03
N CYS A 100 -11.53 16.01 -9.66
CA CYS A 100 -12.36 15.23 -10.57
C CYS A 100 -13.83 15.57 -10.32
N VAL A 101 -14.55 15.87 -11.39
CA VAL A 101 -15.98 16.15 -11.38
C VAL A 101 -16.74 14.91 -11.83
N GLN A 102 -17.95 14.71 -11.30
CA GLN A 102 -18.77 13.57 -11.69
C GLN A 102 -18.99 13.65 -13.20
N LYS A 103 -18.67 12.56 -13.91
CA LYS A 103 -19.02 12.40 -15.31
C LYS A 103 -20.54 12.37 -15.35
N GLY A 104 -21.16 13.52 -15.60
CA GLY A 104 -22.61 13.61 -15.74
C GLY A 104 -23.03 12.52 -16.72
N THR A 105 -23.98 11.69 -16.32
CA THR A 105 -24.56 10.63 -17.15
C THR A 105 -25.38 11.29 -18.26
N TRP A 106 -24.72 11.88 -19.23
CA TRP A 106 -25.29 12.21 -20.53
C TRP A 106 -24.61 11.29 -21.54
N GLY A 107 -25.16 10.08 -21.69
CA GLY A 107 -24.83 9.12 -22.74
C GLY A 107 -23.59 8.26 -22.48
N SER A 108 -23.78 7.12 -21.80
CA SER A 108 -22.96 5.93 -22.03
C SER A 108 -23.65 5.06 -23.05
N ASP A 109 -23.71 5.56 -24.28
CA ASP A 109 -24.24 4.80 -25.40
C ASP A 109 -23.04 4.39 -26.26
N ASN A 110 -22.84 3.08 -26.32
CA ASN A 110 -21.94 2.38 -27.22
C ASN A 110 -21.83 3.09 -28.59
N PHE A 111 -20.69 3.70 -28.90
CA PHE A 111 -20.29 3.93 -30.28
C PHE A 111 -19.85 2.59 -30.91
N GLY A 112 -20.81 1.66 -31.01
CA GLY A 112 -20.81 0.63 -32.03
C GLY A 112 -21.25 1.30 -33.32
N ILE A 113 -20.27 1.76 -34.10
CA ILE A 113 -20.50 2.28 -35.45
C ILE A 113 -21.17 1.14 -36.23
N ILE A 114 -22.42 1.34 -36.66
CA ILE A 114 -23.02 0.51 -37.70
C ILE A 114 -22.28 0.89 -38.99
N LEU A 115 -21.40 0.01 -39.46
CA LEU A 115 -20.93 -0.05 -40.85
C LEU A 115 -21.47 -1.34 -41.47
#